data_AF-E6N752-F1
#
_entry.id   AF-E6N752-F1
#
_cell.length_a   1.000
_cell.length_b   1.000
_cell.length_c   1.000
_cell.angle_alpha   90.00
_cell.angle_beta   90.00
_cell.angle_gamma   90.00
#
_symmetry.space_group_name_H-M   'P 1'
#
loop_
_entity.id
_entity.type
_entity.pdbx_description
1 polymer ?
#
loop_
_entity_poly.entity_id
_entity_poly.type
_entity_poly.pdbx_seq_one_letter_code
_entity_poly.pdbx_strand_id
1 'polypeptide(L)'
;MRLKVAEVLSENLILRDTANMLFDMVEKNDEKEVVLDFEGVRSISRSFAHQYVLRRKSSPKTIKEENVPEEVLKMFRIVSERRQPRHELPPANQPILLEPQA
;
A
#
# COMPACT_ATOMS: atom_id res chain seq x y z
N MET A 1 18.21 11.18 4.19
CA MET A 1 18.58 9.75 4.04
C MET A 1 17.95 9.24 2.76
N ARG A 2 18.65 8.41 1.98
CA ARG A 2 18.07 7.69 0.85
C ARG A 2 18.18 6.19 1.10
N LEU A 3 17.08 5.46 0.91
CA LEU A 3 17.04 4.00 1.03
C LEU A 3 16.52 3.39 -0.27
N LYS A 4 17.27 2.46 -0.83
CA LYS A 4 16.83 1.64 -1.96
C LYS A 4 16.07 0.44 -1.44
N VAL A 5 14.75 0.45 -1.64
CA VAL A 5 13.81 -0.49 -0.99
C VAL A 5 14.11 -1.93 -1.39
N ALA A 6 14.45 -2.17 -2.65
CA ALA A 6 14.76 -3.52 -3.14
C ALA A 6 16.04 -4.10 -2.54
N GLU A 7 17.02 -3.26 -2.20
CA GLU A 7 18.30 -3.70 -1.60
C GLU A 7 18.15 -4.00 -0.11
N VAL A 8 17.32 -3.22 0.59
CA VAL A 8 17.14 -3.35 2.04
C VAL A 8 16.13 -4.44 2.39
N LEU A 9 15.14 -4.67 1.52
CA LEU A 9 14.07 -5.62 1.75
C LEU A 9 14.10 -6.75 0.70
N SER A 10 13.48 -6.51 -0.45
CA SER A 10 13.28 -7.50 -1.52
C SER A 10 12.72 -6.81 -2.76
N GLU A 11 12.92 -7.41 -3.93
CA GLU A 11 12.24 -7.00 -5.17
C GLU A 11 10.71 -7.22 -5.10
N ASN A 12 10.24 -8.17 -4.30
CA ASN A 12 8.82 -8.49 -4.14
C ASN A 12 8.38 -8.30 -2.69
N LEU A 13 7.56 -7.28 -2.43
CA LEU A 13 7.19 -6.85 -1.07
C LEU A 13 5.82 -7.41 -0.70
N ILE A 14 5.81 -8.54 0.03
CA ILE A 14 4.58 -9.31 0.24
C ILE A 14 3.98 -9.12 1.64
N LEU A 15 4.80 -9.07 2.69
CA LEU A 15 4.31 -9.19 4.06
C LEU A 15 4.03 -7.82 4.69
N ARG A 16 3.03 -7.77 5.57
CA ARG A 16 2.72 -6.59 6.39
C ARG A 16 3.93 -6.17 7.23
N ASP A 17 4.59 -7.14 7.84
CA ASP A 17 5.69 -6.87 8.77
C ASP A 17 6.92 -6.32 8.05
N THR A 18 7.10 -6.61 6.76
CA THR A 18 8.14 -5.99 5.94
C THR A 18 7.94 -4.48 5.81
N ALA A 19 6.69 -4.00 5.74
CA ALA A 19 6.40 -2.57 5.76
C ALA A 19 6.68 -1.95 7.14
N ASN A 20 6.34 -2.66 8.23
CA ASN A 20 6.67 -2.20 9.58
C ASN A 20 8.19 -2.05 9.76
N MET A 21 8.95 -3.07 9.36
CA MET A 21 10.41 -3.08 9.43
C MET A 21 11.02 -1.92 8.65
N LEU A 22 10.54 -1.64 7.43
CA LEU A 22 10.98 -0.48 6.65
C LEU A 22 10.80 0.82 7.44
N PHE A 23 9.61 1.05 8.00
CA PHE A 23 9.34 2.28 8.72
C PHE A 23 10.06 2.36 10.07
N ASP A 24 10.30 1.23 10.75
CA ASP A 24 11.11 1.19 11.95
C ASP A 24 12.56 1.62 11.66
N MET A 25 13.10 1.28 10.48
CA MET A 25 14.41 1.77 10.04
C MET A 25 14.39 3.27 9.71
N VAL A 26 13.36 3.72 8.99
CA VAL A 26 13.15 5.12 8.63
C VAL A 26 13.03 6.01 9.88
N GLU A 27 12.30 5.55 10.89
CA GLU A 27 12.00 6.33 12.10
C GLU A 27 13.16 6.35 13.09
N LYS A 28 14.02 5.32 13.07
CA LYS A 28 15.27 5.28 13.85
C LYS A 28 16.36 6.21 13.34
N ASN A 29 16.28 6.66 12.08
CA ASN A 29 17.22 7.61 11.53
C ASN A 29 16.91 9.04 12.02
N ASP A 30 17.93 9.88 12.24
CA ASP A 30 17.75 11.23 12.79
C ASP A 30 17.22 12.25 11.76
N GLU A 31 17.37 11.97 10.47
CA GLU A 31 16.96 12.91 9.41
C GLU A 31 15.45 13.06 9.33
N LYS A 32 14.96 14.29 9.11
CA LYS A 32 13.53 14.57 9.00
C LYS A 32 12.95 14.15 7.66
N GLU A 33 13.76 14.20 6.60
CA GLU A 33 13.35 13.83 5.25
C GLU A 33 14.06 12.55 4.81
N VAL A 34 13.26 11.62 4.29
CA VAL A 34 13.74 10.33 3.81
C VAL A 34 13.20 10.07 2.42
N VAL A 35 14.10 9.69 1.52
CA VAL A 35 13.78 9.26 0.16
C VAL A 35 13.75 7.74 0.12
N LEU A 36 12.61 7.17 -0.26
CA LEU A 36 12.44 5.75 -0.52
C LEU A 36 12.47 5.53 -2.02
N ASP A 37 13.55 4.91 -2.49
CA ASP A 37 13.78 4.59 -3.89
C ASP A 37 13.26 3.18 -4.19
N PHE A 38 12.22 3.09 -5.00
CA PHE A 38 11.56 1.84 -5.38
C PHE A 38 12.16 1.21 -6.64
N GLU A 39 13.27 1.75 -7.17
CA GLU A 39 14.00 1.11 -8.26
C GLU A 39 14.38 -0.33 -7.89
N GLY A 40 14.06 -1.27 -8.79
CA GLY A 40 14.29 -2.71 -8.59
C GLY A 40 13.15 -3.44 -7.87
N VAL A 41 12.18 -2.73 -7.28
CA VAL A 41 10.95 -3.36 -6.80
C VAL A 41 10.12 -3.77 -8.02
N ARG A 42 9.64 -5.01 -8.05
CA ARG A 42 8.85 -5.57 -9.15
C ARG A 42 7.37 -5.64 -8.79
N SER A 43 7.05 -5.98 -7.55
CA SER A 43 5.66 -6.14 -7.12
C SER A 43 5.48 -5.88 -5.62
N ILE A 44 4.27 -5.49 -5.26
CA ILE A 44 3.84 -5.41 -3.86
C ILE A 44 2.50 -6.11 -3.67
N SER A 45 2.30 -6.76 -2.53
CA SER A 45 0.98 -7.28 -2.17
C SER A 45 0.09 -6.17 -1.63
N ARG A 46 -1.23 -6.45 -1.61
CA ARG A 46 -2.21 -5.58 -0.94
C ARG A 46 -1.91 -5.39 0.55
N SER A 47 -1.45 -6.43 1.23
CA SER A 47 -1.15 -6.40 2.67
C SER A 47 0.04 -5.49 2.98
N PHE A 48 1.09 -5.56 2.17
CA PHE A 48 2.23 -4.64 2.26
C PHE A 48 1.79 -3.22 1.95
N ALA A 49 1.11 -3.02 0.81
CA ALA A 49 0.68 -1.70 0.34
C ALA A 49 -0.17 -0.96 1.38
N HIS A 50 -1.16 -1.66 1.94
CA HIS A 50 -2.04 -1.10 2.95
C HIS A 50 -1.27 -0.67 4.21
N GLN A 51 -0.37 -1.53 4.70
CA GLN A 51 0.43 -1.20 5.88
C GLN A 51 1.41 -0.06 5.62
N TYR A 52 2.05 -0.06 4.45
CA TYR A 52 2.93 1.02 4.02
C TYR A 52 2.20 2.36 4.03
N VAL A 53 1.00 2.44 3.43
CA VAL A 53 0.20 3.68 3.41
C VAL A 53 -0.18 4.14 4.81
N LEU A 54 -0.55 3.21 5.70
CA LEU A 54 -0.85 3.53 7.10
C LEU A 54 0.37 4.11 7.83
N ARG A 55 1.50 3.39 7.76
CA ARG A 55 2.75 3.79 8.42
C ARG A 55 3.28 5.12 7.87
N ARG A 56 3.25 5.31 6.55
CA ARG A 56 3.62 6.58 5.90
C ARG A 56 2.81 7.76 6.44
N LYS A 57 1.49 7.59 6.58
CA LYS A 57 0.61 8.66 7.08
C LYS A 57 0.82 8.96 8.56
N SER A 58 1.19 7.96 9.36
CA SER A 58 1.44 8.13 10.80
C SER A 58 2.86 8.54 11.13
N SER A 59 3.80 8.40 10.19
CA SER A 59 5.21 8.66 10.45
C SER A 59 5.45 10.16 10.69
N PRO A 60 6.28 10.54 11.67
CA PRO A 60 6.66 11.94 11.89
C PRO A 60 7.66 12.44 10.83
N LYS A 61 8.14 11.56 9.93
CA LYS A 61 9.13 11.85 8.90
C LYS A 61 8.46 12.28 7.59
N THR A 62 9.11 13.18 6.86
CA THR A 62 8.72 13.51 5.47
C THR A 62 9.24 12.42 4.54
N ILE A 63 8.34 11.64 3.97
CA ILE A 63 8.68 10.54 3.05
C ILE A 63 8.45 10.96 1.60
N LYS A 64 9.52 10.93 0.80
CA LYS A 64 9.48 11.10 -0.66
C LYS A 64 9.69 9.74 -1.32
N GLU A 65 8.82 9.39 -2.23
CA GLU A 65 8.92 8.16 -3.01
C GLU A 65 9.48 8.48 -4.40
N GLU A 66 10.50 7.75 -4.82
CA GLU A 66 11.12 7.90 -6.14
C GLU A 66 11.16 6.56 -6.87
N ASN A 67 11.20 6.62 -8.21
CA ASN A 67 11.29 5.46 -9.10
C ASN A 67 10.25 4.37 -8.80
N VAL A 68 9.04 4.77 -8.41
CA VAL A 68 7.95 3.82 -8.09
C VAL A 68 7.44 3.18 -9.38
N PRO A 69 7.54 1.84 -9.53
CA PRO A 69 7.01 1.17 -10.71
C PRO A 69 5.49 1.34 -10.82
N GLU A 70 4.97 1.37 -12.04
CA GLU A 70 3.54 1.57 -12.31
C GLU A 70 2.63 0.55 -11.59
N GLU A 71 3.02 -0.72 -11.56
CA GLU A 71 2.26 -1.77 -10.85
C GLU A 71 2.20 -1.54 -9.33
N VAL A 72 3.27 -0.99 -8.77
CA VAL A 72 3.36 -0.62 -7.35
C VAL A 72 2.45 0.58 -7.06
N LEU A 73 2.47 1.61 -7.93
CA LEU A 73 1.58 2.76 -7.85
C LEU A 73 0.11 2.37 -7.92
N LYS A 74 -0.26 1.48 -8.84
CA LYS A 74 -1.62 0.94 -8.96
C LYS A 74 -2.09 0.29 -7.66
N MET A 75 -1.26 -0.54 -7.04
CA MET A 75 -1.64 -1.19 -5.78
C MET A 75 -1.77 -0.18 -4.63
N PHE A 76 -0.89 0.82 -4.53
CA PHE A 76 -1.06 1.91 -3.56
C PHE A 76 -2.35 2.68 -3.75
N ARG A 77 -2.75 2.95 -4.99
CA ARG A 77 -4.03 3.57 -5.32
C ARG A 77 -5.21 2.70 -4.88
N ILE A 78 -5.20 1.40 -5.22
CA ILE A 78 -6.25 0.44 -4.85
C ILE A 78 -6.48 0.40 -3.33
N VAL A 79 -5.42 0.46 -2.51
CA VAL A 79 -5.57 0.45 -1.04
C VAL A 79 -5.91 1.81 -0.44
N SER A 80 -5.65 2.90 -1.16
CA SER A 80 -5.91 4.27 -0.71
C SER A 80 -7.32 4.75 -1.06
N GLU A 81 -7.93 4.18 -2.10
CA GLU A 81 -9.30 4.47 -2.48
C GLU A 81 -10.26 3.98 -1.37
N ARG A 82 -11.17 4.88 -0.95
CA ARG A 82 -12.23 4.53 -0.01
C ARG A 82 -13.07 3.44 -0.66
N ARG A 83 -13.22 2.29 0.01
CA ARG A 83 -14.19 1.29 -0.43
C ARG A 83 -15.52 1.99 -0.60
N GLN A 84 -16.11 1.90 -1.79
CA GLN A 84 -17.52 2.24 -1.94
C GLN A 84 -18.31 1.48 -0.87
N PRO A 85 -19.39 2.07 -0.31
CA PRO A 85 -20.24 1.33 0.60
C PRO A 85 -20.51 -0.03 -0.02
N ARG A 86 -20.31 -1.10 0.77
CA ARG A 86 -20.67 -2.45 0.33
C ARG A 86 -22.06 -2.33 -0.29
N HIS A 87 -22.26 -2.91 -1.47
CA HIS A 87 -23.60 -3.14 -1.97
C HIS A 87 -24.34 -3.83 -0.81
N GLU A 88 -25.27 -3.11 -0.20
CA GLU A 88 -26.03 -3.67 0.90
C GLU A 88 -26.78 -4.84 0.30
N LEU A 89 -26.56 -6.03 0.84
CA LEU A 89 -27.35 -7.17 0.42
C LEU A 89 -28.82 -6.79 0.67
N PRO A 90 -29.72 -7.03 -0.30
CA PRO A 90 -31.13 -6.84 -0.04
C PRO A 90 -31.50 -7.63 1.22
N PRO A 91 -32.40 -7.11 2.06
CA PRO A 91 -32.82 -7.81 3.26
C PRO A 91 -33.30 -9.22 2.89
N ALA A 92 -32.93 -10.21 3.70
CA ALA A 92 -33.09 -11.64 3.39
C ALA A 92 -34.50 -12.09 2.99
N ASN A 93 -35.51 -11.26 3.29
CA ASN A 93 -36.92 -11.53 3.02
C ASN A 93 -37.42 -10.91 1.70
N GLN A 94 -36.57 -10.28 0.89
CA GLN A 94 -36.95 -9.77 -0.42
C GLN A 94 -36.61 -10.79 -1.52
N PRO A 95 -37.55 -11.11 -2.42
CA PRO A 95 -37.28 -11.98 -3.55
C PRO A 95 -36.29 -11.30 -4.50
N ILE A 96 -35.29 -12.06 -4.95
CA ILE A 96 -34.34 -11.62 -5.98
C ILE A 96 -35.13 -11.50 -7.29
N LEU A 97 -35.38 -10.27 -7.74
CA LEU A 97 -35.91 -10.01 -9.07
C LEU A 97 -34.81 -10.25 -10.09
N LEU A 98 -34.85 -11.40 -10.75
CA LEU A 98 -34.00 -11.66 -11.91
C LEU A 98 -34.59 -10.87 -13.08
N GLU A 99 -33.91 -9.81 -13.49
CA GLU A 99 -34.24 -9.16 -14.75
C GLU A 99 -33.94 -10.13 -15.90
N PRO A 100 -34.85 -10.29 -16.88
CA PRO A 100 -34.57 -11.12 -18.04
C PRO A 100 -33.39 -10.53 -18.81
N GLN A 101 -32.37 -11.34 -19.02
CA GLN A 101 -31.23 -11.01 -19.87
C GLN A 101 -31.75 -10.81 -21.30
N ALA A 102 -31.50 -9.64 -21.87
CA ALA A 102 -31.85 -9.27 -23.24
C ALA A 102 -30.94 -9.94 -24.27
#